data_AF-A0A1G0FJY6-F1
#
_entry.id   AF-A0A1G0FJY6-F1
#
_cell.length_a   1.000
_cell.length_b   1.000
_cell.length_c   1.000
_cell.angle_alpha   90.00
_cell.angle_beta   90.00
_cell.angle_gamma   90.00
#
_symmetry.space_group_name_H-M   'P 1'
#
loop_
_entity.id
_entity.type
_entity.pdbx_description
1 polymer ?
#
loop_
_entity_poly.entity_id
_entity_poly.type
_entity_poly.pdbx_seq_one_letter_code
_entity_poly.pdbx_strand_id
1 'polypeptide(L)'
;MAQAGFGAMTGRLAIVQLARLLGKEEFYRRLPLAEGAEPSALDAERVAALRSLVDERLGILTEALAVEAVVNDDVIDAASAMVYLEDRLAFFGELLTEEQRRAVRKGFARLTKRWG
;
A
#
# COMPACT_ATOMS: atom_id res chain seq x y z
N MET A 1 12.58 28.93 6.59
CA MET A 1 13.02 27.57 6.97
C MET A 1 11.93 26.59 6.55
N ALA A 2 12.27 25.64 5.68
CA ALA A 2 11.32 24.85 4.91
C ALA A 2 10.59 23.80 5.76
N GLN A 3 9.26 23.72 5.63
CA GLN A 3 8.41 22.65 6.18
C GLN A 3 8.59 21.32 5.42
N ALA A 4 9.82 20.86 5.25
CA ALA A 4 10.13 19.58 4.58
C ALA A 4 9.92 18.35 5.49
N GLY A 5 9.44 18.53 6.73
CA GLY A 5 9.52 17.51 7.77
C GLY A 5 8.42 16.44 7.74
N PHE A 6 7.15 16.80 7.48
CA PHE A 6 6.03 15.86 7.68
C PHE A 6 5.70 15.05 6.41
N GLY A 7 5.56 15.72 5.26
CA GLY A 7 5.23 15.04 4.00
C GLY A 7 6.31 14.06 3.52
N ALA A 8 7.59 14.40 3.70
CA ALA A 8 8.72 13.53 3.33
C ALA A 8 8.81 12.27 4.22
N MET A 9 8.42 12.39 5.49
CA MET A 9 8.42 11.28 6.44
C MET A 9 7.26 10.32 6.16
N THR A 10 6.07 10.85 5.86
CA THR A 10 4.91 10.06 5.43
C THR A 10 5.16 9.37 4.08
N GLY A 11 5.79 10.06 3.12
CA GLY A 11 6.17 9.48 1.83
C GLY A 11 7.13 8.30 1.97
N ARG A 12 8.19 8.46 2.78
CA ARG A 12 9.11 7.37 3.12
C ARG A 12 8.38 6.16 3.71
N LEU A 13 7.55 6.39 4.72
CA LEU A 13 6.82 5.32 5.40
C LEU A 13 5.85 4.60 4.44
N ALA A 14 5.15 5.34 3.57
CA ALA A 14 4.26 4.76 2.57
C ALA A 14 5.01 3.85 1.60
N ILE A 15 6.18 4.27 1.12
CA ILE A 15 7.06 3.47 0.25
C ILE A 15 7.50 2.18 0.94
N VAL A 16 7.99 2.28 2.19
CA VAL A 16 8.45 1.13 2.96
C VAL A 16 7.31 0.14 3.26
N GLN A 17 6.13 0.65 3.59
CA GLN A 17 4.95 -0.18 3.82
C GLN A 17 4.51 -0.91 2.56
N LEU A 18 4.48 -0.24 1.39
CA LEU A 18 4.20 -0.89 0.12
C LEU A 18 5.25 -1.95 -0.23
N ALA A 19 6.54 -1.68 0.01
CA ALA A 19 7.60 -2.66 -0.21
C ALA A 19 7.39 -3.92 0.65
N ARG A 20 6.97 -3.76 1.92
CA ARG A 20 6.62 -4.88 2.79
C ARG A 20 5.43 -5.67 2.26
N LEU A 21 4.35 -4.99 1.86
CA LEU A 21 3.10 -5.64 1.41
C LEU A 21 3.25 -6.35 0.07
N LEU A 22 4.04 -5.80 -0.86
CA LEU A 22 4.26 -6.38 -2.20
C LEU A 22 5.35 -7.47 -2.22
N GLY A 23 6.16 -7.53 -1.16
CA GLY A 23 7.37 -8.34 -1.04
C GLY A 23 8.63 -7.51 -1.33
N LYS A 24 9.47 -7.34 -0.31
CA LYS A 24 10.64 -6.44 -0.36
C LYS A 24 11.58 -6.75 -1.51
N GLU A 25 11.92 -8.03 -1.71
CA GLU A 25 12.86 -8.46 -2.73
C GLU A 25 12.40 -8.09 -4.15
N GLU A 26 11.14 -8.37 -4.49
CA GLU A 26 10.62 -8.03 -5.82
C GLU A 26 10.48 -6.51 -5.98
N PHE A 27 10.10 -5.81 -4.91
CA PHE A 27 10.01 -4.35 -4.90
C PHE A 27 11.36 -3.70 -5.23
N TYR A 28 12.44 -4.05 -4.52
CA TYR A 28 13.77 -3.50 -4.76
C TYR A 28 14.42 -4.02 -6.05
N ARG A 29 13.98 -5.16 -6.57
CA ARG A 29 14.40 -5.63 -7.90
C ARG A 29 13.79 -4.80 -9.03
N ARG A 30 12.51 -4.42 -8.91
CA ARG A 30 11.74 -3.72 -9.96
C ARG A 30 11.93 -2.22 -9.94
N LEU A 31 12.05 -1.63 -8.76
CA LEU A 31 12.44 -0.24 -8.61
C LEU A 31 13.95 -0.25 -8.45
N PRO A 32 14.76 0.29 -9.39
CA PRO A 32 16.21 0.33 -9.30
C PRO A 32 16.64 1.25 -8.14
N LEU A 33 16.51 0.71 -6.94
CA LEU A 33 16.81 1.28 -5.64
C LEU A 33 17.80 0.32 -4.99
N ALA A 34 18.77 0.85 -4.25
CA ALA A 34 19.58 0.00 -3.39
C ALA A 34 18.65 -0.71 -2.39
N GLU A 35 18.91 -1.99 -2.12
CA GLU A 35 18.12 -2.73 -1.14
C GLU A 35 18.21 -2.03 0.23
N GLY A 36 17.06 -1.82 0.88
CA GLY A 36 16.99 -1.03 2.11
C GLY A 36 17.11 0.48 1.89
N ALA A 37 17.14 0.97 0.66
CA ALA A 37 16.93 2.39 0.39
C ALA A 37 15.50 2.77 0.78
N GLU A 38 15.37 3.81 1.59
CA GLU A 38 14.09 4.34 2.03
C GLU A 38 13.98 5.81 1.60
N PRO A 39 13.83 6.07 0.29
CA PRO A 39 13.76 7.42 -0.22
C PRO A 39 12.50 8.10 0.32
N SER A 40 12.57 9.41 0.56
CA SER A 40 11.43 10.20 0.99
C SER A 40 10.37 10.41 -0.11
N ALA A 41 10.75 10.22 -1.37
CA ALA A 41 9.88 10.28 -2.53
C ALA A 41 10.43 9.41 -3.67
N LEU A 42 9.53 8.95 -4.54
CA LEU A 42 9.89 8.31 -5.81
C LEU A 42 9.80 9.33 -6.94
N ASP A 43 10.70 9.26 -7.91
CA ASP A 43 10.57 10.01 -9.16
C ASP A 43 9.51 9.35 -10.07
N ALA A 44 9.17 10.03 -11.17
CA ALA A 44 8.11 9.58 -12.07
C ALA A 44 8.36 8.18 -12.65
N GLU A 45 9.62 7.85 -12.96
CA GLU A 45 10.00 6.53 -13.48
C GLU A 45 9.76 5.44 -12.44
N ARG A 46 10.21 5.66 -11.20
CA ARG A 46 9.99 4.70 -10.10
C ARG A 46 8.52 4.60 -9.70
N VAL A 47 7.74 5.68 -9.78
CA VAL A 47 6.28 5.64 -9.56
C VAL A 47 5.60 4.81 -10.64
N ALA A 48 6.01 4.95 -11.91
CA ALA A 48 5.47 4.13 -13.00
C ALA A 48 5.81 2.64 -12.80
N ALA A 49 7.06 2.33 -12.43
CA ALA A 49 7.49 0.96 -12.12
C ALA A 49 6.73 0.38 -10.92
N LEU A 50 6.52 1.17 -9.85
CA LEU A 50 5.70 0.79 -8.71
C LEU A 50 4.28 0.45 -9.12
N ARG A 51 3.65 1.29 -9.94
CA ARG A 51 2.27 1.06 -10.39
C ARG A 51 2.17 -0.21 -11.23
N SER A 52 3.11 -0.45 -12.15
CA SER A 52 3.17 -1.72 -12.89
C SER A 52 3.30 -2.92 -11.95
N LEU A 53 4.17 -2.83 -10.94
CA LEU A 53 4.33 -3.90 -9.95
C LEU A 53 3.05 -4.13 -9.13
N VAL A 54 2.36 -3.06 -8.74
CA VAL A 54 1.07 -3.16 -8.05
C VAL A 54 0.05 -3.88 -8.92
N ASP A 55 -0.06 -3.54 -10.21
CA ASP A 55 -1.00 -4.20 -11.12
C ASP A 55 -0.73 -5.71 -11.24
N GLU A 56 0.54 -6.10 -11.37
CA GLU A 56 0.97 -7.51 -11.40
C GLU A 56 0.67 -8.24 -10.08
N ARG A 57 0.70 -7.52 -8.95
CA ARG A 57 0.59 -8.08 -7.59
C ARG A 57 -0.64 -7.63 -6.82
N LEU A 58 -1.71 -7.22 -7.52
CA LEU A 58 -2.94 -6.73 -6.90
C LEU A 58 -3.53 -7.73 -5.90
N GLY A 59 -3.48 -9.02 -6.21
CA GLY A 59 -3.93 -10.10 -5.31
C GLY A 59 -3.13 -10.13 -4.01
N ILE A 60 -1.80 -10.11 -4.10
CA ILE A 60 -0.89 -10.12 -2.95
C ILE A 60 -1.10 -8.89 -2.07
N LEU A 61 -1.19 -7.70 -2.67
CA LEU A 61 -1.45 -6.46 -1.93
C LEU A 61 -2.78 -6.54 -1.18
N THR A 62 -3.82 -7.04 -1.84
CA THR A 62 -5.16 -7.18 -1.25
C THR A 62 -5.16 -8.17 -0.08
N GLU A 63 -4.54 -9.34 -0.26
CA GLU A 63 -4.43 -10.37 0.77
C GLU A 63 -3.60 -9.88 1.97
N ALA A 64 -2.46 -9.22 1.72
CA ALA A 64 -1.62 -8.68 2.78
C ALA A 64 -2.37 -7.61 3.60
N LEU A 65 -3.14 -6.73 2.94
CA LEU A 65 -3.99 -5.76 3.64
C LEU A 65 -5.09 -6.44 4.44
N ALA A 66 -5.70 -7.50 3.94
CA ALA A 66 -6.70 -8.27 4.68
C ALA A 66 -6.07 -8.96 5.91
N VAL A 67 -4.88 -9.53 5.78
CA VAL A 67 -4.13 -10.08 6.92
C VAL A 67 -3.83 -9.00 7.96
N GLU A 68 -3.40 -7.80 7.54
CA GLU A 68 -3.21 -6.69 8.48
C GLU A 68 -4.51 -6.28 9.18
N ALA A 69 -5.65 -6.31 8.48
CA ALA A 69 -6.94 -5.99 9.07
C ALA A 69 -7.37 -7.04 10.11
N VAL A 70 -7.14 -8.33 9.88
CA VAL A 70 -7.48 -9.40 10.85
C VAL A 70 -6.74 -9.24 12.17
N VAL A 71 -5.50 -8.75 12.14
CA VAL A 71 -4.66 -8.58 13.35
C VAL A 71 -4.83 -7.21 14.01
N ASN A 72 -5.70 -6.35 13.46
CA ASN A 72 -5.98 -5.05 14.03
C ASN A 72 -7.16 -5.15 15.01
N ASP A 73 -6.92 -4.82 16.28
CA ASP A 73 -7.91 -4.91 17.34
C ASP A 73 -9.15 -4.02 17.10
N ASP A 74 -9.04 -2.96 16.29
CA ASP A 74 -10.15 -2.07 15.94
C ASP A 74 -11.05 -2.66 14.82
N VAL A 75 -10.65 -3.78 14.20
CA VAL A 75 -11.40 -4.45 13.13
C VAL A 75 -12.13 -5.66 13.70
N ILE A 76 -13.45 -5.54 13.83
CA ILE A 76 -14.31 -6.56 14.45
C ILE A 76 -15.31 -7.19 13.47
N ASP A 77 -15.57 -6.52 12.35
CA ASP A 77 -16.56 -6.90 11.35
C ASP A 77 -16.14 -6.43 9.94
N ALA A 78 -16.93 -6.77 8.92
CA ALA A 78 -16.66 -6.34 7.56
C ALA A 78 -16.68 -4.81 7.37
N ALA A 79 -17.46 -4.07 8.17
CA ALA A 79 -17.60 -2.62 8.04
C ALA A 79 -16.35 -1.88 8.56
N SER A 80 -15.90 -2.23 9.76
CA SER A 80 -14.65 -1.74 10.35
C SER A 80 -13.43 -2.13 9.51
N ALA A 81 -13.42 -3.31 8.89
CA ALA A 81 -12.38 -3.71 7.95
C ALA A 81 -12.32 -2.79 6.71
N MET A 82 -13.48 -2.36 6.20
CA MET A 82 -13.52 -1.42 5.08
C MET A 82 -13.04 -0.01 5.47
N VAL A 83 -13.32 0.44 6.70
CA VAL A 83 -12.78 1.71 7.22
C VAL A 83 -11.24 1.63 7.31
N TYR A 84 -10.72 0.55 7.89
CA TYR A 84 -9.29 0.28 7.93
C TYR A 84 -8.65 0.32 6.53
N LEU A 85 -9.31 -0.31 5.54
CA LEU A 85 -8.81 -0.28 4.17
C LEU A 85 -8.73 1.14 3.60
N GLU A 86 -9.78 1.95 3.74
CA GLU A 86 -9.77 3.30 3.21
C GLU A 86 -8.69 4.18 3.85
N ASP A 87 -8.44 4.01 5.16
CA ASP A 87 -7.34 4.69 5.85
C ASP A 87 -5.98 4.28 5.27
N ARG A 88 -5.78 2.99 4.99
CA ARG A 88 -4.56 2.49 4.35
C ARG A 88 -4.40 3.01 2.91
N LEU A 89 -5.47 3.02 2.12
CA LEU A 89 -5.44 3.55 0.75
C LEU A 89 -5.20 5.07 0.73
N ALA A 90 -5.78 5.81 1.67
CA ALA A 90 -5.51 7.24 1.85
C ALA A 90 -4.05 7.48 2.25
N PHE A 91 -3.50 6.67 3.15
CA PHE A 91 -2.11 6.73 3.57
C PHE A 91 -1.12 6.53 2.41
N PHE A 92 -1.40 5.60 1.47
CA PHE A 92 -0.55 5.42 0.29
C PHE A 92 -0.62 6.59 -0.71
N GLY A 93 -1.63 7.46 -0.59
CA GLY A 93 -1.71 8.67 -1.39
C GLY A 93 -1.54 8.40 -2.89
N GLU A 94 -0.81 9.28 -3.56
CA GLU A 94 -0.64 9.25 -5.02
C GLU A 94 0.24 8.09 -5.54
N LEU A 95 0.81 7.26 -4.66
CA LEU A 95 1.57 6.08 -5.06
C LEU A 95 0.70 5.07 -5.82
N LEU A 96 -0.58 4.99 -5.45
CA LEU A 96 -1.57 4.13 -6.11
C LEU A 96 -2.48 4.94 -7.01
N THR A 97 -2.80 4.41 -8.19
CA THR A 97 -3.83 4.99 -9.05
C THR A 97 -5.22 4.73 -8.49
N GLU A 98 -6.21 5.52 -8.92
CA GLU A 98 -7.59 5.27 -8.51
C GLU A 98 -8.13 3.94 -9.05
N GLU A 99 -7.65 3.47 -10.19
CA GLU A 99 -7.97 2.15 -10.73
C GLU A 99 -7.47 1.02 -9.83
N GLN A 100 -6.22 1.13 -9.36
CA GLN A 100 -5.64 0.18 -8.41
C GLN A 100 -6.39 0.19 -7.08
N ARG A 101 -6.71 1.38 -6.56
CA ARG A 101 -7.52 1.52 -5.34
C ARG A 101 -8.88 0.83 -5.49
N ARG A 102 -9.59 1.06 -6.59
CA ARG A 102 -10.86 0.38 -6.89
C ARG A 102 -10.70 -1.15 -6.99
N ALA A 103 -9.63 -1.63 -7.61
CA ALA A 103 -9.35 -3.06 -7.71
C ALA A 103 -9.09 -3.69 -6.33
N VAL A 104 -8.29 -3.04 -5.49
CA VAL A 104 -8.02 -3.46 -4.12
C VAL A 104 -9.31 -3.48 -3.30
N ARG A 105 -10.14 -2.41 -3.34
CA ARG A 105 -11.45 -2.37 -2.65
C ARG A 105 -12.33 -3.56 -3.03
N LYS A 106 -12.44 -3.85 -4.33
CA LYS A 106 -13.24 -4.98 -4.82
C LYS A 106 -12.66 -6.33 -4.37
N GLY A 107 -11.35 -6.47 -4.37
CA GLY A 107 -10.67 -7.66 -3.85
C GLY A 107 -10.93 -7.86 -2.37
N PHE A 108 -10.68 -6.81 -1.58
CA PHE A 108 -10.78 -6.80 -0.14
C PHE A 108 -12.21 -7.08 0.32
N ALA A 109 -13.21 -6.40 -0.25
CA ALA A 109 -14.62 -6.64 0.07
C ALA A 109 -15.06 -8.09 -0.20
N ARG A 110 -14.44 -8.79 -1.17
CA ARG A 110 -14.71 -10.22 -1.39
C ARG A 110 -14.11 -11.10 -0.29
N LEU A 111 -12.92 -10.76 0.21
CA LEU A 111 -12.26 -11.47 1.29
C LEU A 111 -12.97 -11.26 2.63
N THR A 112 -13.45 -10.05 2.90
CA THR A 112 -14.08 -9.67 4.17
C THR A 112 -15.57 -9.91 4.24
N LYS A 113 -16.24 -10.27 3.13
CA LYS A 113 -17.70 -10.51 3.07
C LYS A 113 -18.21 -11.50 4.14
N ARG A 114 -17.35 -12.40 4.62
CA ARG A 114 -17.70 -13.44 5.60
C ARG A 114 -17.29 -13.09 7.03
N TRP A 115 -16.72 -11.91 7.25
CA TRP A 115 -16.35 -11.44 8.58
C TRP A 115 -17.64 -10.93 9.20
N GLY A 116 -18.06 -11.64 10.25
CA GLY A 116 -19.40 -11.57 10.85
C GLY A 116 -19.74 -10.22 11.43
#